data_AF-A0A224Y494-F1
#
_entry.id   AF-A0A224Y494-F1
#
_cell.length_a   1.000
_cell.length_b   1.000
_cell.length_c   1.000
_cell.angle_alpha   90.00
_cell.angle_beta   90.00
_cell.angle_gamma   90.00
#
_symmetry.space_group_name_H-M   'P 1'
#
loop_
_entity.id
_entity.type
_entity.pdbx_description
1 polymer ?
#
loop_
_entity_poly.entity_id
_entity_poly.type
_entity_poly.pdbx_seq_one_letter_code
_entity_poly.pdbx_strand_id
1 'polypeptide(L)'
;MEIPTPEEKAPRSKDLLENDPALLQKAISNAQREVSRKEDILRQLNIVKSHRKKNQEEPITELIEQWRSAAQQAILDFQQHMAEPRPGLKNILANFQIEPSVIGYSEDDDCFV
;
A
#
# COMPACT_ATOMS: atom_id res chain seq x y z
N MET A 1 34.27 74.92 16.58
CA MET A 1 33.12 74.08 16.19
C MET A 1 33.69 73.01 15.29
N GLU A 2 34.01 71.82 15.83
CA GLU A 2 34.35 70.64 15.01
C GLU A 2 33.76 69.41 15.70
N ILE A 3 33.04 68.61 14.91
CA ILE A 3 32.22 67.46 15.31
C ILE A 3 33.10 66.21 15.20
N PRO A 4 33.17 65.31 16.20
CA PRO A 4 33.84 64.04 16.03
C PRO A 4 32.96 63.04 15.28
N THR A 5 33.58 62.43 14.26
CA THR A 5 33.13 61.37 13.35
C THR A 5 32.60 60.12 14.09
N PRO A 6 31.62 59.37 13.54
CA PRO A 6 31.11 58.17 14.20
C PRO A 6 32.15 57.05 14.17
N GLU A 7 32.52 56.53 15.34
CA GLU A 7 33.31 55.31 15.46
C GLU A 7 32.59 54.14 14.78
N GLU A 8 33.20 53.63 13.72
CA GLU A 8 32.84 52.39 13.04
C GLU A 8 33.10 51.22 14.01
N LYS A 9 32.06 50.76 14.71
CA LYS A 9 32.13 49.62 15.60
C LYS A 9 32.49 48.36 14.79
N ALA A 10 33.71 47.87 15.00
CA ALA A 10 34.16 46.58 14.49
C ALA A 10 33.15 45.47 14.85
N PRO A 11 32.82 44.56 13.92
CA PRO A 11 31.89 43.48 14.18
C PRO A 11 32.43 42.58 15.30
N ARG A 12 31.57 42.23 16.25
CA ARG A 12 31.93 41.34 17.36
C ARG A 12 32.31 39.98 16.80
N SER A 13 33.41 39.41 17.29
CA SER A 13 33.98 38.13 16.87
C SER A 13 33.02 36.92 16.90
N LYS A 14 31.89 37.01 17.60
CA LYS A 14 30.81 36.01 17.56
C LYS A 14 29.99 36.04 16.26
N ASP A 15 29.74 37.22 15.70
CA ASP A 15 28.92 37.39 14.49
C ASP A 15 29.66 36.92 13.22
N LEU A 16 30.99 36.89 13.26
CA LEU A 16 31.86 36.40 12.18
C LEU A 16 31.88 34.86 12.08
N LEU A 17 31.69 34.15 13.19
CA LEU A 17 31.61 32.68 13.23
C LEU A 17 30.22 32.17 12.82
N GLU A 18 29.17 32.96 13.05
CA GLU A 18 27.78 32.63 12.70
C GLU A 18 27.49 32.82 11.20
N ASN A 19 28.32 33.63 10.51
CA ASN A 19 28.24 33.92 9.08
C ASN A 19 29.36 33.27 8.25
N ASP A 20 29.97 32.18 8.73
CA ASP A 20 30.91 31.43 7.89
C ASP A 20 30.15 30.83 6.68
N PRO A 21 30.44 31.30 5.45
CA PRO A 21 29.71 30.87 4.25
C PRO A 21 29.79 29.35 4.03
N ALA A 22 30.86 28.69 4.50
CA ALA A 22 31.01 27.24 4.39
C ALA A 22 30.04 26.49 5.32
N LEU A 23 29.83 27.00 6.55
CA LEU A 23 28.87 26.43 7.50
C LEU A 23 27.43 26.63 7.04
N LEU A 24 27.12 27.81 6.50
CA LEU A 24 25.80 28.11 5.93
C LEU A 24 25.50 27.24 4.71
N GLN A 25 26.47 27.07 3.79
CA GLN A 25 26.31 26.21 2.62
C GLN A 25 26.08 24.74 3.00
N LYS A 26 26.78 24.27 4.04
CA LYS A 26 26.59 22.91 4.59
C LYS A 26 25.20 22.76 5.22
N ALA A 27 24.74 23.74 5.98
CA ALA A 27 23.41 23.74 6.59
C ALA A 27 22.30 23.74 5.53
N ILE A 28 22.42 24.57 4.48
CA ILE A 28 21.49 24.60 3.34
C ILE A 28 21.45 23.25 2.63
N SER A 29 22.62 22.66 2.35
CA SER A 29 22.71 21.37 1.67
C SER A 29 22.10 20.23 2.49
N ASN A 30 22.27 20.25 3.82
CA ASN A 30 21.65 19.30 4.72
C ASN A 30 20.13 19.48 4.80
N ALA A 31 19.65 20.73 4.86
CA ALA A 31 18.22 21.04 4.85
C ALA A 31 17.56 20.57 3.55
N GLN A 32 18.18 20.84 2.40
CA GLN A 32 17.69 20.37 1.09
C GLN A 32 17.61 18.85 1.03
N ARG A 33 18.63 18.14 1.53
CA ARG A 33 18.63 16.68 1.59
C ARG A 33 17.47 16.14 2.44
N GLU A 34 17.23 16.73 3.61
CA GLU A 34 16.14 16.30 4.48
C GLU A 34 14.76 16.63 3.89
N VAL A 35 14.63 17.74 3.17
CA VAL A 35 13.40 18.08 2.44
C VAL A 35 13.13 17.02 1.38
N SER A 36 14.10 16.73 0.50
CA SER A 36 13.92 15.72 -0.54
C SER A 36 13.60 14.34 0.04
N ARG A 37 14.26 13.95 1.12
CA ARG A 37 13.97 12.68 1.81
C ARG A 37 12.53 12.62 2.33
N LYS A 38 12.04 13.71 2.92
CA LYS A 38 10.66 13.79 3.44
C LYS A 38 9.64 13.81 2.30
N GLU A 39 9.93 14.49 1.20
CA GLU A 39 9.08 14.51 0.00
C GLU A 39 8.93 13.12 -0.62
N ASP A 40 10.03 12.35 -0.71
CA ASP A 40 9.98 10.97 -1.19
C ASP A 40 9.13 10.06 -0.30
N ILE A 41 9.29 10.19 1.03
CA ILE A 41 8.47 9.45 2.00
C ILE A 41 6.99 9.83 1.84
N LEU A 42 6.69 11.13 1.72
CA LEU A 42 5.32 11.61 1.51
C LEU A 42 4.71 11.07 0.21
N ARG A 43 5.48 11.03 -0.88
CA ARG A 43 5.05 10.44 -2.14
C ARG A 43 4.70 8.96 -1.97
N GLN A 44 5.56 8.17 -1.32
CA GLN A 44 5.30 6.75 -1.06
C GLN A 44 4.03 6.55 -0.21
N LEU A 45 3.88 7.34 0.86
CA LEU A 45 2.69 7.30 1.72
C LEU A 45 1.41 7.66 0.96
N ASN A 46 1.48 8.65 0.07
CA ASN A 46 0.33 9.04 -0.76
C ASN A 46 -0.08 7.93 -1.74
N ILE A 47 0.88 7.21 -2.32
CA ILE A 47 0.60 6.02 -3.16
C ILE A 47 -0.14 4.98 -2.32
N VAL A 48 0.39 4.61 -1.14
CA VAL A 48 -0.24 3.62 -0.25
C VAL A 48 -1.64 4.07 0.18
N LYS A 49 -1.79 5.34 0.56
CA LYS A 49 -3.09 5.91 0.94
C LYS A 49 -4.10 5.88 -0.21
N SER A 50 -3.66 6.19 -1.43
CA SER A 50 -4.50 6.11 -2.63
C SER A 50 -4.92 4.67 -2.94
N HIS A 51 -3.99 3.71 -2.86
CA HIS A 51 -4.31 2.29 -3.01
C HIS A 51 -5.31 1.81 -1.96
N ARG A 52 -5.13 2.17 -0.69
CA ARG A 52 -6.08 1.84 0.37
C ARG A 52 -7.46 2.44 0.12
N LYS A 53 -7.53 3.70 -0.33
CA LYS A 53 -8.81 4.35 -0.66
C LYS A 53 -9.51 3.70 -1.86
N LYS A 54 -8.76 3.33 -2.90
CA LYS A 54 -9.32 2.64 -4.08
C LYS A 54 -9.79 1.22 -3.74
N ASN A 55 -9.04 0.51 -2.89
CA ASN A 55 -9.38 -0.85 -2.47
C ASN A 55 -10.38 -0.89 -1.28
N GLN A 56 -10.98 0.25 -0.90
CA GLN A 56 -12.09 0.33 0.05
C GLN A 56 -13.46 0.15 -0.64
N GLU A 57 -13.53 0.25 -1.96
CA GLU A 57 -14.73 -0.07 -2.74
C GLU A 57 -14.82 -1.60 -2.86
N GLU A 58 -15.50 -2.21 -1.89
CA GLU A 58 -15.52 -3.65 -1.55
C GLU A 58 -14.12 -4.29 -1.42
N PRO A 59 -13.67 -4.65 -0.20
CA PRO A 59 -12.40 -5.34 -0.06
C PRO A 59 -12.44 -6.59 -0.94
N ILE A 60 -11.41 -6.79 -1.76
CA ILE A 60 -11.28 -7.91 -2.71
C ILE A 60 -11.64 -9.26 -2.06
N THR A 61 -11.40 -9.40 -0.76
CA THR A 61 -11.83 -10.54 0.06
C THR A 61 -13.34 -10.78 0.05
N GLU A 62 -14.16 -9.75 0.23
CA GLU A 62 -15.64 -9.85 0.16
C GLU A 62 -16.07 -10.29 -1.24
N LEU A 63 -15.48 -9.71 -2.30
CA LEU A 63 -15.76 -10.14 -3.68
C LEU A 63 -15.35 -11.61 -3.90
N ILE A 64 -14.19 -12.04 -3.40
CA ILE A 64 -13.76 -13.44 -3.47
C ILE A 64 -14.78 -14.35 -2.77
N GLU A 65 -15.25 -13.99 -1.59
CA GLU A 65 -16.24 -14.76 -0.85
C GLU A 65 -17.59 -14.84 -1.58
N GLN A 66 -18.07 -13.73 -2.15
CA GLN A 66 -19.30 -13.70 -2.94
C GLN A 66 -19.21 -14.59 -4.18
N TRP A 67 -18.13 -14.45 -4.96
CA TRP A 67 -17.93 -15.27 -6.16
C TRP A 67 -17.71 -16.75 -5.83
N ARG A 68 -16.98 -17.04 -4.74
CA ARG A 68 -16.81 -18.40 -4.23
C ARG A 68 -18.16 -19.01 -3.86
N SER A 69 -18.96 -18.31 -3.06
CA SER A 69 -20.28 -18.79 -2.63
C SER A 69 -21.20 -19.03 -3.83
N ALA A 70 -21.24 -18.10 -4.78
CA ALA A 70 -22.04 -18.24 -5.99
C ALA A 70 -21.60 -19.45 -6.84
N ALA A 71 -20.30 -19.68 -6.98
CA ALA A 71 -19.77 -20.82 -7.72
C ALA A 71 -20.07 -22.16 -7.01
N GLN A 72 -19.92 -22.22 -5.69
CA GLN A 72 -20.27 -23.41 -4.89
C GLN A 72 -21.74 -23.78 -5.08
N GLN A 73 -22.65 -22.80 -4.96
CA GLN A 73 -24.09 -23.03 -5.18
C GLN A 73 -24.38 -23.50 -6.60
N ALA A 74 -23.79 -22.86 -7.61
CA ALA A 74 -23.97 -23.27 -9.01
C ALA A 74 -23.50 -24.71 -9.27
N ILE A 75 -22.42 -25.15 -8.62
CA ILE A 75 -21.92 -26.53 -8.75
C ILE A 75 -22.87 -27.52 -8.08
N LEU A 76 -23.39 -27.19 -6.89
CA LEU A 76 -24.38 -28.03 -6.20
C LEU A 76 -25.68 -28.13 -7.02
N ASP A 77 -26.17 -27.00 -7.53
CA ASP A 77 -27.34 -26.96 -8.40
C ASP A 77 -27.12 -27.81 -9.65
N PHE A 78 -25.95 -27.67 -10.28
CA PHE A 78 -25.58 -28.47 -11.45
C PHE A 78 -25.59 -29.97 -11.13
N GLN A 79 -24.99 -30.38 -10.01
CA GLN A 79 -24.98 -31.78 -9.57
C GLN A 79 -26.40 -32.31 -9.32
N GLN A 80 -27.30 -31.50 -8.77
CA GLN A 80 -28.69 -31.88 -8.51
C GLN A 80 -29.51 -32.10 -9.80
N HIS A 81 -29.19 -31.38 -10.88
CA HIS A 81 -29.86 -31.49 -12.17
C HIS A 81 -29.26 -32.58 -13.08
N MET A 82 -28.20 -33.28 -12.65
CA MET A 82 -27.61 -34.39 -13.40
C MET A 82 -28.40 -35.70 -13.24
N ALA A 83 -28.41 -36.51 -14.30
CA ALA A 83 -29.00 -37.85 -14.28
C ALA A 83 -28.25 -38.77 -13.30
N GLU A 84 -28.98 -39.70 -12.67
CA GLU A 84 -28.34 -40.70 -11.81
C GLU A 84 -27.53 -41.72 -12.63
N PRO A 85 -26.35 -42.16 -12.16
CA PRO A 85 -25.71 -41.80 -10.90
C PRO A 85 -25.04 -40.42 -10.93
N ARG A 86 -25.33 -39.59 -9.92
CA ARG A 86 -24.76 -38.24 -9.82
C ARG A 86 -23.25 -38.34 -9.55
N PRO A 87 -22.39 -37.68 -10.34
CA PRO A 87 -20.96 -37.68 -10.09
C PRO A 87 -20.66 -36.94 -8.77
N GLY A 88 -19.65 -37.41 -8.03
CA GLY A 88 -19.14 -36.71 -6.85
C GLY A 88 -18.56 -35.34 -7.21
N LEU A 89 -18.51 -34.42 -6.24
CA LEU A 89 -18.09 -33.04 -6.49
C LEU A 89 -16.66 -32.97 -7.03
N LYS A 90 -15.77 -33.85 -6.56
CA LYS A 90 -14.41 -33.99 -7.09
C LYS A 90 -14.36 -34.17 -8.61
N ASN A 91 -15.24 -35.01 -9.16
CA ASN A 91 -15.27 -35.29 -10.60
C ASN A 91 -15.78 -34.08 -11.39
N ILE A 92 -16.76 -33.37 -10.82
CA ILE A 92 -17.31 -32.16 -11.43
C ILE A 92 -16.24 -31.06 -11.45
N LEU A 93 -15.54 -30.85 -10.33
CA LEU A 93 -14.44 -29.89 -10.23
C LEU A 93 -13.30 -30.21 -11.20
N ALA A 94 -12.90 -31.49 -11.28
CA ALA A 94 -11.89 -31.95 -12.23
C ALA A 94 -12.30 -31.69 -13.69
N ASN A 95 -13.57 -31.91 -14.03
CA ASN A 95 -14.09 -31.64 -15.37
C ASN A 95 -14.09 -30.15 -15.72
N PHE A 96 -14.40 -29.27 -14.76
CA PHE A 96 -14.31 -27.83 -14.92
C PHE A 96 -12.89 -27.26 -14.76
N GLN A 97 -11.90 -28.10 -14.43
CA GLN A 97 -10.52 -27.70 -14.13
C GLN A 97 -10.46 -26.64 -13.01
N ILE A 98 -11.36 -26.75 -12.04
CA ILE A 98 -11.41 -25.88 -10.86
C ILE A 98 -10.50 -26.49 -9.81
N GLU A 99 -9.52 -25.72 -9.36
CA GLU A 99 -8.65 -26.14 -8.25
C GLU A 99 -9.46 -26.20 -6.94
N PRO A 100 -9.41 -27.32 -6.19
CA PRO A 100 -10.10 -27.45 -4.91
C PRO A 100 -9.83 -26.33 -3.92
N SER A 101 -8.59 -25.81 -3.88
CA SER A 101 -8.17 -24.77 -2.94
C SER A 101 -8.86 -23.42 -3.19
N VAL A 102 -9.21 -23.12 -4.45
CA VAL A 102 -9.81 -21.83 -4.85
C VAL A 102 -11.25 -21.73 -4.35
N ILE A 103 -11.97 -22.86 -4.40
CA ILE A 103 -13.38 -22.94 -4.04
C ILE A 103 -13.63 -23.51 -2.65
N GLY A 104 -12.57 -23.83 -1.89
CA GLY A 104 -12.69 -24.38 -0.54
C GLY A 104 -13.28 -25.80 -0.54
N TYR A 105 -12.88 -26.67 -1.45
CA TYR A 105 -13.36 -28.06 -1.46
C TYR A 105 -12.49 -28.95 -0.55
N SER A 106 -13.13 -29.68 0.38
CA SER A 106 -12.53 -30.74 1.20
C SER A 106 -12.69 -32.08 0.49
N GLU A 107 -11.57 -32.73 0.13
CA GLU A 107 -11.62 -34.08 -0.47
C GLU A 107 -12.03 -35.15 0.55
N ASP A 108 -11.76 -34.92 1.85
CA ASP A 108 -12.04 -35.88 2.91
C ASP A 108 -13.55 -35.94 3.23
N ASP A 109 -14.22 -34.79 3.20
CA ASP A 109 -15.64 -34.65 3.56
C ASP A 109 -16.58 -34.54 2.33
N ASP A 110 -16.03 -34.52 1.11
CA ASP A 110 -16.73 -34.27 -0.16
C ASP A 110 -17.70 -33.07 -0.09
N CYS A 111 -17.25 -31.98 0.53
CA CYS A 111 -18.07 -30.77 0.72
C CYS A 111 -17.24 -29.47 0.65
N PHE A 112 -17.94 -28.35 0.55
CA PHE A 112 -17.33 -27.02 0.57
C PHE A 112 -17.17 -26.51 2.01
N VAL A 113 -15.99 -25.98 2.32
CA VAL A 113 -15.56 -25.37 3.60
C VAL A 113 -15.33 -23.87 3.47
#